data_AF-A0A7J4EM17-F1
#
_entry.id   AF-A0A7J4EM17-F1
#
_cell.length_a   1.000
_cell.length_b   1.000
_cell.length_c   1.000
_cell.angle_alpha   90.00
_cell.angle_beta   90.00
_cell.angle_gamma   90.00
#
_symmetry.space_group_name_H-M   'P 1'
#
loop_
_entity.id
_entity.type
_entity.pdbx_description
1 polymer ?
#
loop_
_entity_poly.entity_id
_entity_poly.type
_entity_poly.pdbx_seq_one_letter_code
_entity_poly.pdbx_strand_id
1 'polypeptide(L)'
;MKKNKNHNTFEDYQEVIPEEVDRREFTNRDDIINRLYEWALGIEDLRSKSLLFVSPRRYGKTAILTRLYNKLFWEQDKVAP
;
A
#
# COMPACT_ATOMS: atom_id res chain seq x y z
N MET A 1 7.37 12.96 37.64
CA MET A 1 7.28 13.53 36.27
C MET A 1 7.38 12.41 35.26
N LYS A 2 6.27 12.03 34.61
CA LYS A 2 6.27 11.06 33.51
C LYS A 2 6.78 11.77 32.27
N LYS A 3 7.89 11.31 31.69
CA LYS A 3 8.40 11.84 30.41
C LYS A 3 7.46 11.33 29.31
N ASN A 4 6.67 12.23 28.72
CA ASN A 4 6.00 11.97 27.44
C ASN A 4 7.08 11.85 26.37
N LYS A 5 7.29 10.63 25.88
CA LYS A 5 8.08 10.36 24.67
C LYS A 5 7.12 9.76 23.63
N ASN A 6 6.52 10.62 22.82
CA ASN A 6 5.92 10.18 21.57
C ASN A 6 6.72 10.84 20.44
N HIS A 7 7.96 10.38 20.28
CA HIS A 7 8.70 10.59 19.04
C HIS A 7 8.40 9.35 18.20
N ASN A 8 7.40 9.44 17.32
CA ASN A 8 7.19 8.43 16.28
C ASN A 8 8.34 8.59 15.30
N THR A 9 9.35 7.74 15.41
CA THR A 9 10.46 7.65 14.47
C THR A 9 10.03 6.80 13.26
N PHE A 10 10.59 7.09 12.08
CA PHE A 10 10.29 6.39 10.82
C PHE A 10 10.49 4.86 10.87
N GLU A 11 11.19 4.36 11.89
CA GLU A 11 11.48 2.95 12.11
C GLU A 11 10.25 2.12 12.54
N ASP A 12 9.17 2.76 13.03
CA ASP A 12 7.97 2.06 13.52
C ASP A 12 7.03 1.53 12.41
N TYR A 13 7.33 1.78 11.14
CA TYR A 13 6.47 1.39 9.99
C TYR A 13 7.00 0.19 9.19
N GLN A 14 7.95 -0.58 9.72
CA GLN A 14 8.59 -1.70 9.02
C GLN A 14 7.89 -3.05 9.22
N GLU A 15 6.56 -3.12 9.12
CA GLU A 15 5.85 -4.40 9.18
C GLU A 15 4.83 -4.56 8.05
N VAL A 16 4.57 -5.82 7.67
CA VAL A 16 3.46 -6.19 6.79
C VAL A 16 2.17 -5.69 7.44
N ILE A 17 1.38 -4.91 6.71
CA ILE A 17 0.10 -4.45 7.23
C ILE A 17 -0.88 -5.63 7.17
N PRO A 18 -1.52 -6.03 8.30
CA PRO A 18 -2.50 -7.11 8.29
C PRO A 18 -3.65 -6.80 7.32
N GLU A 19 -3.97 -7.74 6.44
CA GLU A 19 -5.09 -7.60 5.53
C GLU A 19 -6.42 -7.86 6.28
N GLU A 20 -7.33 -6.89 6.28
CA GLU A 20 -8.65 -7.01 6.94
C GLU A 20 -9.60 -7.98 6.22
N VAL A 21 -9.28 -8.35 4.98
CA VAL A 21 -10.11 -9.21 4.13
C VAL A 21 -9.25 -10.30 3.52
N ASP A 22 -9.72 -11.55 3.58
CA ASP A 22 -9.04 -12.69 2.99
C ASP A 22 -8.85 -12.51 1.47
N ARG A 23 -7.75 -13.03 0.92
CA ARG A 23 -7.44 -12.93 -0.52
C ARG A 23 -8.53 -13.54 -1.40
N ARG A 24 -9.14 -14.63 -0.95
CA ARG A 24 -10.20 -15.35 -1.69
C ARG A 24 -11.52 -14.59 -1.69
N GLU A 25 -11.77 -13.78 -0.66
CA GLU A 25 -13.01 -13.02 -0.53
C GLU A 25 -12.95 -11.66 -1.26
N PHE A 26 -11.74 -11.13 -1.45
CA PHE A 26 -11.52 -9.84 -2.10
C PHE A 26 -11.39 -9.97 -3.62
N THR A 27 -12.48 -10.38 -4.24
CA THR A 27 -12.55 -10.68 -5.67
C THR A 27 -12.65 -9.42 -6.54
N ASN A 28 -12.26 -9.53 -7.82
CA ASN A 28 -12.39 -8.48 -8.85
C ASN A 28 -11.65 -7.17 -8.52
N ARG A 29 -10.51 -7.24 -7.83
CA ARG A 29 -9.66 -6.08 -7.50
C ARG A 29 -8.21 -6.22 -7.96
N ASP A 30 -7.83 -7.36 -8.51
CA ASP A 30 -6.46 -7.59 -8.96
C ASP A 30 -6.06 -6.64 -10.09
N ASP A 31 -6.97 -6.34 -11.02
CA ASP A 31 -6.69 -5.40 -12.12
C ASP A 31 -6.32 -4.00 -11.62
N ILE A 32 -7.05 -3.49 -10.63
CA ILE A 32 -6.77 -2.16 -10.06
C ILE A 32 -5.48 -2.20 -9.22
N ILE A 33 -5.24 -3.27 -8.46
CA ILE A 33 -4.01 -3.43 -7.69
C ILE A 33 -2.81 -3.49 -8.63
N ASN A 34 -2.87 -4.28 -9.71
CA ASN A 34 -1.80 -4.40 -10.69
C ASN A 34 -1.56 -3.07 -11.41
N ARG A 35 -2.62 -2.35 -11.81
CA ARG A 35 -2.47 -1.02 -12.42
C ARG A 35 -1.78 -0.03 -11.47
N LEU A 36 -2.12 -0.06 -10.18
CA LEU A 36 -1.49 0.79 -9.18
C LEU A 36 -0.03 0.37 -8.92
N TYR A 37 0.25 -0.93 -8.96
CA TYR A 37 1.60 -1.47 -8.82
C TYR A 37 2.51 -1.01 -9.97
N GLU A 38 2.07 -1.17 -11.23
CA GLU A 38 2.82 -0.69 -12.39
C GLU A 38 3.02 0.83 -12.36
N TRP A 39 2.00 1.59 -11.92
CA TRP A 39 2.14 3.02 -11.68
C TRP A 39 3.23 3.31 -10.64
N ALA A 40 3.26 2.59 -9.52
CA ALA A 40 4.23 2.79 -8.46
C ALA A 40 5.66 2.47 -8.93
N LEU A 41 5.86 1.40 -9.71
CA LEU A 41 7.18 1.06 -10.27
C LEU A 41 7.70 2.15 -11.21
N GLY A 42 6.83 2.89 -11.88
CA GLY A 42 7.23 4.02 -12.73
C GLY A 42 7.69 5.28 -11.97
N ILE A 43 7.62 5.30 -10.63
CA ILE A 43 8.04 6.45 -9.81
C ILE A 43 9.56 6.62 -9.82
N GLU A 44 10.32 5.52 -9.76
CA GLU A 44 11.80 5.54 -9.77
C GLU A 44 12.35 6.29 -11.00
N ASP A 45 11.78 6.01 -12.17
CA ASP A 45 12.16 6.61 -13.44
C ASP A 45 11.54 8.00 -13.69
N LEU A 46 10.87 8.60 -12.71
CA LEU A 46 10.10 9.86 -12.83
C LEU A 46 9.03 9.82 -13.95
N ARG A 47 8.59 8.62 -14.36
CA ARG A 47 7.56 8.42 -15.39
C ARG A 47 6.15 8.54 -14.83
N SER A 48 6.01 8.36 -13.52
CA SER A 48 4.73 8.42 -12.81
C SER A 48 4.54 9.75 -12.09
N LYS A 49 3.38 10.37 -12.29
CA LYS A 49 2.90 11.54 -11.54
C LYS A 49 1.92 11.10 -10.45
N SER A 50 1.57 12.02 -9.54
CA SER A 50 0.52 11.81 -8.54
C SER A 50 -0.75 11.26 -9.18
N LEU A 51 -1.30 10.20 -8.58
CA LEU A 51 -2.50 9.52 -9.05
C LEU A 51 -3.67 9.76 -8.09
N LEU A 52 -4.84 10.04 -8.65
CA LEU A 52 -6.10 10.14 -7.91
C LEU A 52 -6.96 8.89 -8.15
N PHE A 53 -7.31 8.18 -7.08
CA PHE A 53 -8.19 7.01 -7.12
C PHE A 53 -9.53 7.29 -6.44
N VAL A 54 -10.58 7.51 -7.24
CA VAL A 54 -11.94 7.84 -6.76
C VAL A 54 -12.89 6.68 -7.02
N SER A 55 -13.66 6.33 -5.99
CA SER A 55 -14.70 5.29 -6.06
C SER A 55 -15.72 5.50 -4.93
N PRO A 56 -16.92 4.89 -5.01
CA PRO A 56 -17.92 4.95 -3.94
C PRO A 56 -17.41 4.47 -2.57
N ARG A 57 -18.17 4.77 -1.50
CA ARG A 57 -17.91 4.22 -0.17
C ARG A 57 -18.02 2.69 -0.22
N ARG A 58 -17.25 1.99 0.64
CA ARG A 58 -17.20 0.51 0.72
C ARG A 58 -16.69 -0.20 -0.54
N TYR A 59 -16.06 0.51 -1.47
CA TYR A 59 -15.36 -0.10 -2.61
C TYR A 59 -14.15 -0.97 -2.21
N GLY A 60 -13.68 -0.85 -0.96
CA GLY A 60 -12.48 -1.53 -0.47
C GLY A 60 -11.20 -0.75 -0.71
N LYS A 61 -11.25 0.60 -0.84
CA LYS A 61 -10.06 1.43 -1.09
C LYS A 61 -8.92 1.18 -0.09
N THR A 62 -9.24 1.10 1.19
CA THR A 62 -8.27 0.78 2.25
C THR A 62 -7.62 -0.57 1.99
N ALA A 63 -8.41 -1.62 1.79
CA ALA A 63 -7.88 -2.95 1.49
C ALA A 63 -7.05 -3.00 0.19
N ILE A 64 -7.44 -2.27 -0.86
CA ILE A 64 -6.63 -2.12 -2.10
C ILE A 64 -5.27 -1.52 -1.78
N LEU A 65 -5.24 -0.43 -1.02
CA LEU A 65 -4.00 0.28 -0.69
C LEU A 65 -3.11 -0.52 0.28
N THR A 66 -3.70 -1.22 1.26
CA THR A 66 -2.99 -2.15 2.14
C THR A 66 -2.30 -3.26 1.35
N ARG A 67 -3.01 -3.86 0.38
CA ARG A 67 -2.43 -4.90 -0.49
C ARG A 67 -1.37 -4.35 -1.42
N LEU A 68 -1.58 -3.17 -1.99
CA LEU A 68 -0.56 -2.51 -2.81
C LEU A 68 0.72 -2.26 -2.02
N TYR A 69 0.59 -1.77 -0.78
CA TYR A 69 1.72 -1.57 0.12
C TYR A 69 2.44 -2.89 0.40
N ASN A 70 1.71 -3.94 0.78
CA ASN A 70 2.31 -5.25 1.03
C ASN A 70 3.03 -5.79 -0.21
N LYS A 71 2.41 -5.65 -1.39
CA LYS A 71 3.00 -6.06 -2.66
C LYS A 71 4.29 -5.29 -2.98
N LEU A 72 4.34 -3.99 -2.69
CA LEU A 72 5.51 -3.14 -2.92
C LEU A 72 6.62 -3.34 -1.90
N PHE A 73 6.34 -3.60 -0.63
CA PHE A 73 7.42 -3.59 0.36
C PHE A 73 7.82 -4.99 0.82
N TRP A 74 6.96 -6.00 0.59
CA TRP A 74 7.10 -7.31 1.23
C TRP A 74 6.96 -8.51 0.30
N GLU A 75 6.29 -8.38 -0.86
CA GLU A 75 6.09 -9.51 -1.80
C GLU A 75 7.00 -9.46 -3.03
N GLN A 76 7.94 -8.51 -3.09
CA GLN A 76 8.90 -8.41 -4.18
C GLN A 76 10.35 -8.65 -3.71
N ASP A 77 11.13 -9.29 -4.59
CA ASP A 77 12.54 -9.63 -4.32
C ASP A 77 13.45 -8.40 -4.19
N LYS A 78 13.01 -7.25 -4.72
CA LYS A 78 13.64 -5.94 -4.58
C LYS A 78 12.60 -4.96 -4.06
N VAL A 79 12.87 -4.30 -2.94
CA VAL A 79 12.02 -3.22 -2.44
C VAL A 79 12.07 -2.09 -3.49
N ALA A 80 10.92 -1.79 -4.10
CA ALA A 80 10.79 -0.62 -4.96
C ALA A 80 11.12 0.64 -4.14
N PRO A 81 11.90 1.57 -4.70
CA PRO A 81 12.42 2.73 -3.96
C PRO A 81 11.35 3.72 -3.51
#